data_AF-A0A940I0L4-F1
#
_entry.id   AF-A0A940I0L4-F1
#
_cell.length_a   1.000
_cell.length_b   1.000
_cell.length_c   1.000
_cell.angle_alpha   90.00
_cell.angle_beta   90.00
_cell.angle_gamma   90.00
#
_symmetry.space_group_name_H-M   'P 1'
#
loop_
_entity.id
_entity.type
_entity.pdbx_description
1 polymer ?
#
loop_
_entity_poly.entity_id
_entity_poly.type
_entity_poly.pdbx_seq_one_letter_code
_entity_poly.pdbx_strand_id
1 'polypeptide(L)'
;MIRNGRSFTIGLVLAISFFLVLAAIYSPVFNGMNGLQFADQLFNSIAKGSTYFIPEVKEQVDGYRGQVIDVTITLDSTDDAAKAAVLFEKSGAQVQTSGSEVKINGDLGNIAAAVVNDADAMFNNEGDIMTEKYGYHKKDAMYHWWLALHEVDSVLKKQGAFKQASFVDEIVKRAVEPAYNFYGVKPERVSDFAGTVTGMLVFYIIYTVWWGFAIYFLFEGLGLNMSKAAHKEEV
;
A
#
# COMPACT_ATOMS: atom_id res chain seq x y z
N MET A 1 -42.30 -7.79 24.63
CA MET A 1 -41.49 -6.94 23.73
C MET A 1 -41.26 -7.57 22.35
N ILE A 2 -41.42 -8.89 22.17
CA ILE A 2 -41.47 -9.53 20.85
C ILE A 2 -42.85 -9.31 20.23
N ARG A 3 -42.91 -8.73 19.02
CA ARG A 3 -44.16 -8.48 18.27
C ARG A 3 -44.41 -9.50 17.17
N ASN A 4 -43.35 -10.06 16.57
CA ASN A 4 -43.43 -11.17 15.62
C ASN A 4 -42.46 -12.28 16.03
N GLY A 5 -42.99 -13.34 16.66
CA GLY A 5 -42.18 -14.45 17.19
C GLY A 5 -41.45 -15.27 16.11
N ARG A 6 -42.01 -15.37 14.91
CA ARG A 6 -41.39 -16.10 13.80
C ARG A 6 -40.17 -15.38 13.27
N SER A 7 -40.32 -14.09 12.90
CA SER A 7 -39.20 -13.28 12.41
C SER A 7 -38.11 -13.17 13.48
N PHE A 8 -38.49 -12.97 14.75
CA PHE A 8 -37.53 -12.94 15.86
C PHE A 8 -36.72 -14.25 15.98
N THR A 9 -37.38 -15.41 15.88
CA THR A 9 -36.69 -16.71 15.98
C THR A 9 -35.73 -16.93 14.82
N ILE A 10 -36.13 -16.56 13.59
CA ILE A 10 -35.27 -16.65 12.41
C ILE A 10 -34.04 -15.75 12.59
N GLY A 11 -34.24 -14.49 12.98
CA GLY A 11 -33.15 -13.54 13.24
C GLY A 11 -32.20 -14.04 14.33
N LEU A 12 -32.73 -14.62 15.41
CA LEU A 12 -31.92 -15.18 16.49
C LEU A 12 -31.09 -16.38 16.04
N VAL A 13 -31.67 -17.32 15.28
CA VAL A 13 -30.93 -18.47 14.74
C VAL A 13 -29.84 -18.01 13.78
N LEU A 14 -30.13 -17.06 12.88
CA LEU A 14 -29.15 -16.49 11.97
C LEU A 14 -28.02 -15.78 12.73
N ALA A 15 -28.34 -15.03 13.78
CA ALA A 15 -27.33 -14.33 14.59
C ALA A 15 -26.43 -15.32 15.36
N ILE A 16 -27.00 -16.33 16.01
CA ILE A 16 -26.22 -17.35 16.74
C ILE A 16 -25.29 -18.09 15.78
N SER A 17 -25.84 -18.57 14.66
CA SER A 17 -25.03 -19.29 13.66
C SER A 17 -23.95 -18.41 13.02
N PHE A 18 -24.22 -17.12 12.82
CA PHE A 18 -23.23 -16.14 12.39
C PHE A 18 -22.09 -16.01 13.41
N PHE A 19 -22.41 -15.85 14.70
CA PHE A 19 -21.40 -15.72 15.75
C PHE A 19 -20.57 -17.00 15.92
N LEU A 20 -21.14 -18.19 15.68
CA LEU A 20 -20.37 -19.44 15.66
C LEU A 20 -19.34 -19.45 14.52
N VAL A 21 -19.73 -19.04 13.30
CA VAL A 21 -18.79 -18.91 12.18
C VAL A 21 -17.75 -17.84 12.47
N LEU A 22 -18.15 -16.70 13.04
CA LEU A 22 -17.22 -15.63 13.44
C LEU A 22 -16.19 -16.13 14.46
N ALA A 23 -16.63 -16.86 15.49
CA ALA A 23 -15.74 -17.47 16.46
C ALA A 23 -14.77 -18.46 15.79
N ALA A 24 -15.24 -19.24 14.80
CA ALA A 24 -14.38 -20.11 14.01
C ALA A 24 -13.36 -19.33 13.17
N ILE A 25 -13.73 -18.19 12.57
CA ILE A 25 -12.80 -17.32 11.83
C ILE A 25 -11.70 -16.79 12.77
N TYR A 26 -12.03 -16.38 13.99
CA TYR A 26 -11.06 -15.88 14.97
C TYR A 26 -10.25 -16.99 15.65
N SER A 27 -10.66 -18.25 15.53
CA SER A 27 -9.93 -19.39 16.08
C SER A 27 -8.68 -19.72 15.24
N PRO A 28 -7.61 -20.27 15.85
CA PRO A 28 -6.31 -20.51 15.20
C PRO A 28 -6.30 -21.77 14.31
N VAL A 29 -7.34 -21.97 13.51
CA VAL A 29 -7.58 -23.20 12.72
C VAL A 29 -6.71 -23.27 11.46
N PHE A 30 -6.14 -22.15 11.01
CA PHE A 30 -5.30 -22.09 9.80
C PHE A 30 -3.81 -22.11 10.16
N ASN A 31 -3.27 -23.30 10.47
CA ASN A 31 -1.85 -23.49 10.83
C ASN A 31 -1.38 -22.59 11.99
N GLY A 32 -2.23 -22.42 13.01
CA GLY A 32 -1.96 -21.54 14.15
C GLY A 32 -2.34 -20.08 13.92
N MET A 33 -2.73 -19.70 12.71
CA MET A 33 -3.30 -18.39 12.39
C MET A 33 -4.82 -18.44 12.37
N ASN A 34 -5.43 -17.30 12.63
CA ASN A 34 -6.86 -17.13 12.40
C ASN A 34 -7.14 -16.82 10.92
N GLY A 35 -8.41 -16.94 10.50
CA GLY A 35 -8.81 -16.76 9.11
C GLY A 35 -8.54 -15.35 8.57
N LEU A 36 -8.57 -14.32 9.41
CA LEU A 36 -8.26 -12.94 9.01
C LEU A 36 -6.77 -12.76 8.75
N GLN A 37 -5.91 -13.32 9.60
CA GLN A 37 -4.46 -13.31 9.41
C GLN A 37 -4.05 -14.05 8.15
N PHE A 38 -4.65 -15.22 7.90
CA PHE A 38 -4.41 -15.98 6.67
C PHE A 38 -4.82 -15.18 5.43
N ALA A 39 -6.02 -14.60 5.44
CA ALA A 39 -6.50 -13.77 4.33
C ALA A 39 -5.58 -12.55 4.11
N ASP A 40 -5.22 -11.83 5.16
CA ASP A 40 -4.34 -10.66 5.09
C ASP A 40 -2.97 -11.01 4.50
N GLN A 41 -2.31 -12.06 4.99
CA GLN A 41 -1.02 -12.52 4.44
C GLN A 41 -1.14 -12.92 2.97
N LEU A 42 -2.20 -13.64 2.60
CA LEU A 42 -2.42 -14.07 1.23
C LEU A 42 -2.63 -12.86 0.31
N PHE A 43 -3.52 -11.94 0.67
CA PHE A 43 -3.79 -10.75 -0.12
C PHE A 43 -2.58 -9.82 -0.23
N ASN A 44 -1.80 -9.64 0.85
CA ASN A 44 -0.57 -8.85 0.81
C ASN A 44 0.49 -9.49 -0.10
N SER A 45 0.63 -10.83 -0.06
CA SER A 45 1.58 -11.57 -0.91
C SER A 45 1.20 -11.49 -2.40
N ILE A 46 -0.10 -11.61 -2.70
CA ILE A 46 -0.64 -11.46 -4.05
C ILE A 46 -0.53 -10.00 -4.54
N ALA A 47 -0.85 -9.03 -3.69
CA ALA A 47 -0.74 -7.62 -4.01
C ALA A 47 0.71 -7.23 -4.33
N LYS A 48 1.67 -7.75 -3.55
CA LYS A 48 3.09 -7.63 -3.86
C LYS A 48 3.38 -8.17 -5.26
N GLY A 49 3.08 -9.44 -5.52
CA GLY A 49 3.33 -10.06 -6.83
C GLY A 49 2.69 -9.31 -8.01
N SER A 50 1.53 -8.68 -7.79
CA SER A 50 0.78 -7.94 -8.83
C SER A 50 1.29 -6.51 -9.06
N THR A 51 2.15 -5.99 -8.18
CA THR A 51 2.70 -4.62 -8.25
C THR A 51 4.17 -4.59 -8.64
N TYR A 52 4.74 -5.74 -9.07
CA TYR A 52 6.13 -5.83 -9.48
C TYR A 52 6.37 -5.21 -10.85
N PHE A 53 6.38 -3.87 -10.89
CA PHE A 53 6.60 -3.07 -12.09
C PHE A 53 8.04 -2.54 -12.24
N ILE A 54 8.91 -2.94 -11.32
CA ILE A 54 10.30 -2.47 -11.23
C ILE A 54 11.10 -2.81 -12.50
N PRO A 55 10.96 -4.00 -13.13
CA PRO A 55 11.63 -4.29 -14.40
C PRO A 55 11.25 -3.31 -15.52
N GLU A 56 9.97 -2.97 -15.67
CA GLU A 56 9.51 -2.04 -16.70
C GLU A 56 10.01 -0.61 -16.45
N VAL A 57 10.10 -0.19 -15.19
CA VAL A 57 10.70 1.12 -14.84
C VAL A 57 12.21 1.10 -15.13
N LYS A 58 12.89 -0.01 -14.84
CA LYS A 58 14.33 -0.19 -15.07
C LYS A 58 14.70 -0.07 -16.55
N GLU A 59 13.87 -0.58 -17.46
CA GLU A 59 14.07 -0.45 -18.91
C GLU A 59 14.01 1.01 -19.38
N GLN A 60 13.24 1.87 -18.70
CA GLN A 60 13.10 3.28 -19.06
C GLN A 60 14.31 4.14 -18.63
N VAL A 61 15.07 3.69 -17.62
CA VAL A 61 16.21 4.43 -17.03
C VAL A 61 17.24 4.83 -18.07
N ASP A 62 17.53 3.95 -19.03
CA ASP A 62 18.55 4.21 -20.06
C ASP A 62 18.19 5.41 -20.95
N GLY A 63 16.89 5.71 -21.12
CA GLY A 63 16.40 6.89 -21.85
C GLY A 63 16.69 8.23 -21.17
N TYR A 64 17.13 8.20 -19.91
CA TYR A 64 17.46 9.38 -19.10
C TYR A 64 18.96 9.50 -18.80
N ARG A 65 19.80 8.58 -19.29
CA ARG A 65 21.27 8.71 -19.20
C ARG A 65 21.76 9.91 -20.00
N GLY A 66 22.72 10.62 -19.44
CA GLY A 66 23.27 11.87 -19.97
C GLY A 66 22.42 13.10 -19.68
N GLN A 67 21.25 12.96 -19.04
CA GLN A 67 20.39 14.10 -18.70
C GLN A 67 20.73 14.62 -17.31
N VAL A 68 21.43 15.75 -17.25
CA VAL A 68 21.79 16.38 -15.98
C VAL A 68 20.61 17.14 -15.40
N ILE A 69 20.34 16.94 -14.12
CA ILE A 69 19.44 17.77 -13.32
C ILE A 69 20.26 18.67 -12.39
N ASP A 70 19.79 19.90 -12.19
CA ASP A 70 20.29 20.84 -11.18
C ASP A 70 19.09 21.35 -10.38
N VAL A 71 18.91 20.78 -9.19
CA VAL A 71 17.74 21.00 -8.35
C VAL A 71 18.17 21.29 -6.93
N THR A 72 17.47 22.21 -6.28
CA THR A 72 17.58 22.42 -4.83
C THR A 72 16.26 22.02 -4.21
N ILE A 73 16.30 21.01 -3.35
CA ILE A 73 15.15 20.54 -2.57
C ILE A 73 15.27 21.00 -1.12
N THR A 74 14.14 21.16 -0.44
CA THR A 74 14.09 21.50 0.99
C THR A 74 13.33 20.39 1.71
N LEU A 75 13.93 19.79 2.73
CA LEU A 75 13.32 18.74 3.55
C LEU A 75 12.88 19.29 4.92
N ASP A 76 12.14 18.47 5.67
CA ASP A 76 11.52 18.87 6.95
C ASP A 76 12.57 19.13 8.05
N SER A 77 13.72 18.46 7.98
CA SER A 77 14.78 18.61 8.97
C SER A 77 16.19 18.55 8.36
N THR A 78 17.17 19.00 9.14
CA THR A 78 18.59 18.87 8.78
C THR A 78 19.07 17.42 8.74
N ASP A 79 18.43 16.53 9.52
CA ASP A 79 18.75 15.10 9.54
C ASP A 79 18.25 14.42 8.27
N ASP A 80 17.03 14.72 7.84
CA ASP A 80 16.47 14.22 6.57
C ASP A 80 17.31 14.71 5.38
N ALA A 81 17.72 15.99 5.40
CA ALA A 81 18.61 16.58 4.41
C ALA A 81 19.96 15.86 4.33
N ALA A 82 20.59 15.56 5.48
CA ALA A 82 21.84 14.83 5.53
C ALA A 82 21.69 13.38 4.99
N LYS A 83 20.63 12.68 5.37
CA LYS A 83 20.36 11.30 4.92
C LYS A 83 20.04 11.23 3.42
N ALA A 84 19.24 12.16 2.90
CA ALA A 84 18.96 12.26 1.48
C ALA A 84 20.22 12.63 0.69
N ALA A 85 21.07 13.53 1.19
CA ALA A 85 22.33 13.88 0.55
C ALA A 85 23.22 12.65 0.32
N VAL A 86 23.35 11.79 1.34
CA VAL A 86 24.10 10.52 1.23
C VAL A 86 23.56 9.64 0.09
N LEU A 87 22.23 9.59 -0.12
CA LEU A 87 21.62 8.82 -1.20
C LEU A 87 22.09 9.31 -2.57
N PHE A 88 22.01 10.62 -2.81
CA PHE A 88 22.40 11.22 -4.09
C PHE A 88 23.92 11.17 -4.33
N GLU A 89 24.74 11.42 -3.30
CA GLU A 89 26.21 11.33 -3.38
C GLU A 89 26.66 9.92 -3.80
N LYS A 90 26.13 8.89 -3.11
CA LYS A 90 26.41 7.48 -3.43
C LYS A 90 25.86 7.05 -4.79
N SER A 91 24.93 7.82 -5.35
CA SER A 91 24.40 7.64 -6.70
C SER A 91 25.18 8.40 -7.77
N GLY A 92 26.28 9.08 -7.39
CA GLY A 92 27.18 9.77 -8.31
C GLY A 92 26.81 11.22 -8.60
N ALA A 93 25.85 11.81 -7.86
CA ALA A 93 25.55 13.23 -7.95
C ALA A 93 26.50 14.07 -7.10
N GLN A 94 26.73 15.31 -7.50
CA GLN A 94 27.34 16.32 -6.66
C GLN A 94 26.27 16.92 -5.76
N VAL A 95 26.51 16.91 -4.45
CA VAL A 95 25.53 17.36 -3.46
C VAL A 95 26.14 18.45 -2.58
N GLN A 96 25.34 19.47 -2.26
CA GLN A 96 25.68 20.48 -1.27
C GLN A 96 24.50 20.65 -0.31
N THR A 97 24.75 20.50 0.98
CA THR A 97 23.75 20.66 2.03
C THR A 97 23.89 22.00 2.74
N SER A 98 22.78 22.71 2.94
CA SER A 98 22.73 23.95 3.70
C SER A 98 21.49 23.93 4.60
N GLY A 99 21.66 23.55 5.87
CA GLY A 99 20.53 23.35 6.78
C GLY A 99 19.65 22.20 6.30
N SER A 100 18.38 22.49 6.01
CA SER A 100 17.44 21.51 5.44
C SER A 100 17.37 21.52 3.91
N GLU A 101 18.19 22.35 3.25
CA GLU A 101 18.29 22.38 1.79
C GLU A 101 19.37 21.42 1.29
N VAL A 102 19.06 20.71 0.19
CA VAL A 102 19.97 19.82 -0.52
C VAL A 102 20.00 20.25 -1.98
N LYS A 103 21.13 20.81 -2.42
CA LYS A 103 21.38 21.09 -3.83
C LYS A 103 22.01 19.87 -4.48
N ILE A 104 21.42 19.41 -5.58
CA ILE A 104 21.78 18.18 -6.29
C ILE A 104 22.08 18.55 -7.73
N ASN A 105 23.29 18.23 -8.18
CA ASN A 105 23.69 18.31 -9.58
C ASN A 105 24.19 16.93 -10.03
N GLY A 106 23.49 16.28 -10.95
CA GLY A 106 23.85 14.92 -11.34
C GLY A 106 23.05 14.37 -12.52
N ASP A 107 23.51 13.23 -13.03
CA ASP A 107 22.87 12.53 -14.13
C ASP A 107 21.60 11.80 -13.64
N LEU A 108 20.45 12.16 -14.21
CA LEU A 108 19.15 11.60 -13.84
C LEU A 108 19.09 10.09 -14.11
N GLY A 109 19.69 9.60 -15.20
CA GLY A 109 19.75 8.17 -15.51
C GLY A 109 20.50 7.39 -14.44
N ASN A 110 21.67 7.87 -14.00
CA ASN A 110 22.46 7.22 -12.94
C ASN A 110 21.74 7.27 -11.58
N ILE A 111 21.12 8.40 -11.24
CA ILE A 111 20.32 8.54 -10.01
C ILE A 111 19.15 7.56 -10.05
N ALA A 112 18.38 7.55 -11.15
CA ALA A 112 17.25 6.64 -11.33
C ALA A 112 17.68 5.18 -11.30
N ALA A 113 18.82 4.82 -11.90
CA ALA A 113 19.37 3.47 -11.83
C ALA A 113 19.65 3.06 -10.38
N ALA A 114 20.22 3.95 -9.56
CA ALA A 114 20.48 3.68 -8.15
C ALA A 114 19.17 3.46 -7.38
N VAL A 115 18.19 4.35 -7.54
CA VAL A 115 16.87 4.26 -6.90
C VAL A 115 16.17 2.95 -7.26
N VAL A 116 16.10 2.63 -8.55
CA VAL A 116 15.38 1.44 -9.04
C VAL A 116 16.06 0.16 -8.58
N ASN A 117 17.40 0.10 -8.56
CA ASN A 117 18.13 -1.06 -8.04
C ASN A 117 17.93 -1.23 -6.52
N ASP A 118 17.92 -0.13 -5.77
CA ASP A 118 17.63 -0.18 -4.33
C ASP A 118 16.20 -0.63 -4.06
N ALA A 119 15.24 -0.13 -4.85
CA ALA A 119 13.84 -0.53 -4.79
C ALA A 119 13.68 -2.01 -5.14
N ASP A 120 14.38 -2.51 -6.15
CA ASP A 120 14.36 -3.93 -6.53
C ASP A 120 14.90 -4.82 -5.40
N ALA A 121 16.03 -4.44 -4.78
CA ALA A 121 16.59 -5.15 -3.64
C ALA A 121 15.61 -5.16 -2.45
N MET A 122 15.03 -4.01 -2.11
CA MET A 122 14.00 -3.92 -1.06
C MET A 122 12.78 -4.77 -1.39
N PHE A 123 12.29 -4.71 -2.62
CA PHE A 123 11.16 -5.52 -3.05
C PHE A 123 11.44 -7.02 -2.93
N ASN A 124 12.67 -7.46 -3.19
CA ASN A 124 13.09 -8.85 -3.02
C ASN A 124 13.52 -9.21 -1.59
N ASN A 125 13.31 -8.31 -0.63
CA ASN A 125 13.69 -8.45 0.79
C ASN A 125 15.21 -8.48 1.05
N GLU A 126 16.02 -8.08 0.07
CA GLU A 126 17.50 -8.02 0.09
C GLU A 126 18.02 -6.65 0.55
N GLY A 127 17.24 -5.93 1.34
CA GLY A 127 17.52 -4.54 1.72
C GLY A 127 18.76 -4.33 2.60
N ASP A 128 19.41 -5.38 3.10
CA ASP A 128 20.65 -5.25 3.89
C ASP A 128 21.78 -4.60 3.07
N ILE A 129 21.76 -4.80 1.74
CA ILE A 129 22.66 -4.14 0.77
C ILE A 129 22.54 -2.60 0.89
N MET A 130 21.34 -2.07 1.14
CA MET A 130 21.15 -0.63 1.32
C MET A 130 21.76 -0.12 2.62
N THR A 131 21.66 -0.89 3.71
CA THR A 131 22.25 -0.49 4.99
C THR A 131 23.78 -0.44 4.89
N GLU A 132 24.39 -1.38 4.19
CA GLU A 132 25.83 -1.35 3.91
C GLU A 132 26.22 -0.17 3.01
N LYS A 133 25.44 0.09 1.95
CA LYS A 133 25.69 1.15 0.97
C LYS A 133 25.58 2.56 1.56
N TYR A 134 24.58 2.78 2.40
CA TYR A 134 24.20 4.10 2.89
C TYR A 134 24.56 4.37 4.35
N GLY A 135 24.87 3.34 5.13
CA GLY A 135 25.29 3.49 6.53
C GLY A 135 24.13 3.76 7.51
N TYR A 136 22.89 3.58 7.08
CA TYR A 136 21.71 3.70 7.93
C TYR A 136 20.61 2.70 7.54
N HIS A 137 19.57 2.60 8.37
CA HIS A 137 18.57 1.54 8.26
C HIS A 137 17.86 1.54 6.89
N LYS A 138 17.74 0.36 6.28
CA LYS A 138 17.22 0.16 4.91
C LYS A 138 15.83 0.74 4.63
N LYS A 139 14.89 0.61 5.58
CA LYS A 139 13.57 1.23 5.43
C LYS A 139 13.66 2.75 5.44
N ASP A 140 14.52 3.29 6.30
CA ASP A 140 14.76 4.72 6.38
C ASP A 140 15.36 5.18 5.06
N ALA A 141 16.33 4.47 4.48
CA ALA A 141 16.91 4.84 3.18
C ALA A 141 15.85 4.88 2.06
N MET A 142 14.95 3.90 2.02
CA MET A 142 13.85 3.90 1.05
C MET A 142 12.85 5.04 1.32
N TYR A 143 12.58 5.38 2.58
CA TYR A 143 11.77 6.53 2.97
C TYR A 143 12.40 7.87 2.56
N HIS A 144 13.72 8.02 2.71
CA HIS A 144 14.42 9.24 2.28
C HIS A 144 14.49 9.35 0.75
N TRP A 145 14.55 8.22 0.03
CA TRP A 145 14.33 8.22 -1.42
C TRP A 145 12.94 8.75 -1.76
N TRP A 146 11.90 8.24 -1.11
CA TRP A 146 10.52 8.71 -1.30
C TRP A 146 10.36 10.21 -1.04
N LEU A 147 10.82 10.70 0.11
CA LEU A 147 10.79 12.12 0.47
C LEU A 147 11.51 12.99 -0.58
N ALA A 148 12.76 12.66 -0.87
CA ALA A 148 13.58 13.50 -1.71
C ALA A 148 13.10 13.50 -3.17
N LEU A 149 12.65 12.36 -3.70
CA LEU A 149 12.15 12.27 -5.07
C LEU A 149 10.84 13.04 -5.25
N HIS A 150 9.97 13.10 -4.24
CA HIS A 150 8.79 13.96 -4.26
C HIS A 150 9.15 15.44 -4.39
N GLU A 151 10.16 15.91 -3.65
CA GLU A 151 10.63 17.28 -3.78
C GLU A 151 11.34 17.53 -5.12
N VAL A 152 12.12 16.56 -5.61
CA VAL A 152 12.74 16.65 -6.95
C VAL A 152 11.68 16.76 -8.04
N ASP A 153 10.62 15.96 -8.01
CA ASP A 153 9.48 16.05 -8.92
C ASP A 153 8.82 17.44 -8.88
N SER A 154 8.55 17.95 -7.68
CA SER A 154 7.99 19.30 -7.45
C SER A 154 8.86 20.40 -8.05
N VAL A 155 10.18 20.33 -7.85
CA VAL A 155 11.15 21.31 -8.39
C VAL A 155 11.25 21.20 -9.91
N LEU A 156 11.35 20.00 -10.47
CA LEU A 156 11.41 19.79 -11.92
C LEU A 156 10.15 20.32 -12.62
N LYS A 157 8.96 20.12 -12.03
CA LYS A 157 7.70 20.72 -12.51
C LYS A 157 7.77 22.25 -12.54
N LYS A 158 8.28 22.88 -11.48
CA LYS A 158 8.46 24.35 -11.41
C LYS A 158 9.47 24.85 -12.45
N GLN A 159 10.48 24.06 -12.79
CA GLN A 159 11.45 24.35 -13.85
C GLN A 159 10.91 24.09 -15.27
N GLY A 160 9.70 23.53 -15.42
CA GLY A 160 9.13 23.14 -16.71
C GLY A 160 9.67 21.83 -17.28
N ALA A 161 10.48 21.09 -16.52
CA ALA A 161 11.08 19.81 -16.88
C ALA A 161 10.08 18.64 -16.67
N PHE A 162 8.88 18.74 -17.27
CA PHE A 162 7.76 17.83 -17.00
C PHE A 162 8.04 16.36 -17.37
N LYS A 163 8.88 16.11 -18.39
CA LYS A 163 9.25 14.75 -18.80
C LYS A 163 10.11 14.06 -17.74
N GLN A 164 11.05 14.79 -17.15
CA GLN A 164 11.89 14.30 -16.06
C GLN A 164 11.07 14.12 -14.78
N ALA A 165 10.22 15.11 -14.47
CA ALA A 165 9.33 15.06 -13.32
C ALA A 165 8.38 13.85 -13.36
N SER A 166 7.73 13.62 -14.51
CA SER A 166 6.85 12.46 -14.72
C SER A 166 7.57 11.13 -14.54
N PHE A 167 8.84 11.04 -14.95
CA PHE A 167 9.64 9.83 -14.77
C PHE A 167 10.05 9.61 -13.31
N VAL A 168 10.41 10.68 -12.60
CA VAL A 168 10.68 10.62 -11.16
C VAL A 168 9.42 10.18 -10.39
N ASP A 169 8.26 10.75 -10.70
CA ASP A 169 6.96 10.36 -10.12
C ASP A 169 6.61 8.89 -10.43
N GLU A 170 6.91 8.41 -11.63
CA GLU A 170 6.72 7.01 -12.00
C GLU A 170 7.61 6.07 -11.18
N ILE A 171 8.91 6.39 -11.01
CA ILE A 171 9.82 5.62 -10.16
C ILE A 171 9.30 5.56 -8.72
N VAL A 172 8.81 6.69 -8.19
CA VAL A 172 8.26 6.73 -6.83
C VAL A 172 7.08 5.77 -6.69
N LYS A 173 6.08 5.89 -7.56
CA LYS A 173 4.82 5.12 -7.48
C LYS A 173 4.96 3.65 -7.83
N ARG A 174 5.84 3.31 -8.76
CA ARG A 174 5.95 1.95 -9.33
C ARG A 174 7.14 1.16 -8.79
N ALA A 175 8.11 1.80 -8.14
CA ALA A 175 9.26 1.13 -7.55
C ALA A 175 9.41 1.42 -6.05
N VAL A 176 9.57 2.68 -5.66
CA VAL A 176 9.91 3.06 -4.27
C VAL A 176 8.78 2.71 -3.30
N GLU A 177 7.54 3.12 -3.59
CA GLU A 177 6.39 2.87 -2.73
C GLU A 177 6.09 1.37 -2.57
N PRO A 178 5.98 0.56 -3.64
CA PRO A 178 5.79 -0.88 -3.50
C PRO A 178 6.93 -1.56 -2.74
N ALA A 179 8.19 -1.17 -3.00
CA ALA A 179 9.35 -1.74 -2.32
C ALA A 179 9.34 -1.47 -0.81
N TYR A 180 8.97 -0.25 -0.39
CA TYR A 180 8.82 0.09 1.02
C TYR A 180 7.66 -0.67 1.68
N ASN A 181 6.49 -0.63 1.05
CA ASN A 181 5.23 -1.16 1.61
C ASN A 181 5.25 -2.68 1.74
N PHE A 182 5.85 -3.38 0.78
CA PHE A 182 5.86 -4.83 0.76
C PHE A 182 7.17 -5.46 1.27
N TYR A 183 8.09 -4.67 1.84
CA TYR A 183 9.31 -5.21 2.44
C TYR A 183 9.00 -6.20 3.57
N GLY A 184 9.57 -7.40 3.50
CA GLY A 184 9.35 -8.52 4.41
C GLY A 184 8.22 -9.47 4.00
N VAL A 185 7.43 -9.13 2.98
CA VAL A 185 6.36 -9.99 2.44
C VAL A 185 6.93 -10.89 1.33
N LYS A 186 6.47 -12.14 1.25
CA LYS A 186 6.85 -13.05 0.16
C LYS A 186 5.91 -12.82 -1.04
N PRO A 187 6.43 -12.60 -2.27
CA PRO A 187 5.56 -12.42 -3.43
C PRO A 187 4.92 -13.76 -3.84
N GLU A 188 3.63 -13.73 -4.13
CA GLU A 188 2.85 -14.86 -4.64
C GLU A 188 2.04 -14.42 -5.86
N ARG A 189 1.75 -15.33 -6.81
CA ARG A 189 0.97 -14.99 -8.01
C ARG A 189 -0.52 -15.24 -7.76
N VAL A 190 -1.37 -14.29 -8.16
CA VAL A 190 -2.84 -14.43 -8.02
C VAL A 190 -3.39 -15.67 -8.74
N SER A 191 -2.79 -16.06 -9.87
CA SER A 191 -3.19 -17.24 -10.66
C SER A 191 -3.16 -18.52 -9.85
N ASP A 192 -2.22 -18.60 -8.90
CA ASP A 192 -1.96 -19.81 -8.13
C ASP A 192 -2.98 -19.98 -6.99
N PHE A 193 -3.70 -18.90 -6.66
CA PHE A 193 -4.70 -18.83 -5.60
C PHE A 193 -6.10 -18.43 -6.09
N ALA A 194 -6.36 -18.47 -7.40
CA ALA A 194 -7.61 -17.98 -8.01
C ALA A 194 -8.86 -18.57 -7.36
N GLY A 195 -8.85 -19.88 -7.06
CA GLY A 195 -9.93 -20.57 -6.37
C GLY A 195 -10.14 -20.08 -4.93
N THR A 196 -9.05 -19.95 -4.17
CA THR A 196 -9.08 -19.45 -2.78
C THR A 196 -9.58 -18.01 -2.71
N VAL A 197 -9.06 -17.12 -3.56
CA VAL A 197 -9.46 -15.71 -3.63
C VAL A 197 -10.93 -15.57 -4.01
N THR A 198 -11.38 -16.34 -5.01
CA THR A 198 -12.80 -16.35 -5.42
C THR A 198 -13.69 -16.87 -4.29
N GLY A 199 -13.26 -17.94 -3.61
CA GLY A 199 -13.95 -18.48 -2.44
C GLY A 199 -14.08 -17.46 -1.31
N MET A 200 -13.00 -16.74 -0.99
CA MET A 200 -13.00 -15.67 0.02
C MET A 200 -13.95 -14.53 -0.34
N LEU A 201 -14.00 -14.12 -1.62
CA LEU A 201 -14.90 -13.07 -2.08
C LEU A 201 -16.38 -13.50 -1.98
N VAL A 202 -16.71 -14.70 -2.45
CA VAL A 202 -18.07 -15.26 -2.34
C VAL A 202 -18.46 -15.40 -0.87
N PHE A 203 -17.54 -15.91 -0.04
CA PHE A 203 -17.75 -16.02 1.40
C PHE A 203 -18.03 -14.66 2.03
N TYR A 204 -17.25 -13.63 1.71
CA TYR A 204 -17.45 -12.26 2.22
C TYR A 204 -18.84 -11.71 1.88
N ILE A 205 -19.30 -11.89 0.65
CA ILE A 205 -20.63 -11.44 0.22
C ILE A 205 -21.73 -12.19 0.99
N ILE A 206 -21.63 -13.52 1.08
CA ILE A 206 -22.62 -14.32 1.81
C ILE A 206 -22.61 -13.95 3.29
N TYR A 207 -21.43 -13.81 3.90
CA TYR A 207 -21.26 -13.47 5.31
C TYR A 207 -21.83 -12.10 5.66
N THR A 208 -21.59 -11.07 4.83
CA THR A 208 -22.13 -9.72 5.04
C THR A 208 -23.65 -9.67 4.88
N VAL A 209 -24.18 -10.32 3.85
CA VAL A 209 -25.64 -10.42 3.62
C VAL A 209 -26.32 -11.21 4.73
N TRP A 210 -25.70 -12.31 5.18
CA TRP A 210 -26.20 -13.14 6.28
C TRP A 210 -26.36 -12.32 7.57
N TRP A 211 -25.35 -11.54 7.95
CA TRP A 211 -25.46 -10.64 9.10
C TRP A 211 -26.55 -9.59 8.93
N GLY A 212 -26.66 -9.00 7.72
CA GLY A 212 -27.70 -8.05 7.39
C GLY A 212 -29.11 -8.61 7.61
N PHE A 213 -29.37 -9.84 7.14
CA PHE A 213 -30.66 -10.51 7.37
C PHE A 213 -30.88 -10.88 8.84
N ALA A 214 -29.84 -11.27 9.58
CA ALA A 214 -29.96 -11.55 11.01
C ALA A 214 -30.47 -10.32 11.76
N ILE A 215 -29.85 -9.15 11.54
CA ILE A 215 -30.29 -7.88 12.13
C ILE A 215 -31.71 -7.51 11.67
N TYR A 216 -31.96 -7.60 10.36
CA TYR A 216 -33.26 -7.27 9.78
C TYR A 216 -34.41 -8.04 10.45
N PHE A 217 -34.30 -9.36 10.55
CA PHE A 217 -35.33 -10.21 11.15
C PHE A 217 -35.45 -10.04 12.67
N LEU A 218 -34.35 -9.74 13.38
CA LEU A 218 -34.40 -9.39 14.80
C LEU A 218 -35.21 -8.11 15.03
N PHE A 219 -34.96 -7.06 14.24
CA PHE A 219 -35.69 -5.79 14.35
C PHE A 219 -37.14 -5.91 13.91
N GLU A 220 -37.44 -6.64 12.83
CA GLU A 220 -38.80 -6.97 12.44
C GLU A 220 -39.53 -7.75 13.55
N GLY A 221 -38.85 -8.70 14.20
CA GLY A 221 -39.35 -9.47 15.34
C GLY A 221 -39.71 -8.61 16.56
N LEU A 222 -38.97 -7.53 16.79
CA LEU A 222 -39.25 -6.51 17.81
C LEU A 222 -40.30 -5.48 17.36
N GLY A 223 -40.69 -5.50 16.10
CA GLY A 223 -41.69 -4.61 15.49
C GLY A 223 -41.15 -3.25 15.05
N LEU A 224 -39.83 -3.14 14.87
CA LEU A 224 -39.18 -2.01 14.22
C LEU A 224 -39.19 -2.25 12.70
N ASN A 225 -40.34 -2.01 12.08
CA ASN A 225 -40.48 -2.16 10.63
C ASN A 225 -40.03 -0.89 9.90
N MET A 226 -39.23 -1.04 8.84
CA MET A 226 -38.92 0.01 7.88
C MET A 226 -40.12 0.24 6.94
N SER A 227 -41.29 0.62 7.47
CA SER A 227 -42.39 1.11 6.63
C SER A 227 -42.18 2.58 6.34
N LYS A 228 -42.36 3.02 5.09
CA LYS A 228 -42.37 4.45 4.71
C LYS A 228 -43.23 5.22 5.72
N ALA A 229 -42.70 6.32 6.26
CA ALA A 229 -43.49 7.25 7.05
C ALA A 229 -44.70 7.66 6.20
N ALA A 230 -45.91 7.52 6.75
CA ALA A 230 -47.11 7.99 6.09
C ALA A 230 -46.92 9.48 5.79
N HIS A 231 -47.05 9.87 4.52
CA HIS A 231 -47.10 11.27 4.15
C HIS A 231 -48.30 11.88 4.88
N LYS A 232 -48.05 12.70 5.91
CA LYS A 232 -49.09 13.57 6.44
C LYS A 232 -49.34 14.62 5.37
N GLU A 233 -50.48 14.54 4.71
CA GLU A 233 -51.07 15.75 4.12
C GLU A 233 -51.61 16.58 5.28
N GLU A 234 -51.11 17.80 5.42
CA GLU A 234 -51.70 18.79 6.33
C GLU A 234 -53.01 19.28 5.69
N VAL A 235 -54.12 19.17 6.43
CA VAL A 235 -55.44 19.72 6.08
C VAL A 235 -55.60 21.07 6.76
#